data_AF-A0A318S9X3-F1
#
_entry.id   AF-A0A318S9X3-F1
#
_cell.length_a   1.000
_cell.length_b   1.000
_cell.length_c   1.000
_cell.angle_alpha   90.00
_cell.angle_beta   90.00
_cell.angle_gamma   90.00
#
_symmetry.space_group_name_H-M   'P 1'
#
loop_
_entity.id
_entity.type
_entity.pdbx_description
1 polymer ?
#
loop_
_entity_poly.entity_id
_entity_poly.type
_entity_poly.pdbx_seq_one_letter_code
_entity_poly.pdbx_strand_id
1 'polypeptide(L)'
;MSRLVVFACLFLLAACAPRPASYGGGETPYTGDLTLRPEGTPDVVIFSVAGRCSAFCTTAPQDNWDYLTPRGTVAAIANAFRAKSFKVETYGYSSNLFETHRSGISNKDEAGFLKLEADFRRVSDEFVRGKANPTRIVLLAHSHGANWTHTLAKLYPYTPIALMIDLDAICALWDLDNRPAFETLYRERGGSPWAFDPSRACDVTYIRRKAYRVKDIAFPNVALNLEVQSQRVVPGGTSDDPRNLPANLPFDTTNNVRLDGSRDGIETLTSWTEDHSTVTRPTSRAMKWVLSYVEALDWR
;
A
#
# COMPACT_ATOMS: atom_id res chain seq x y z
N MET A 1 27.65 55.80 -0.66
CA MET A 1 27.28 54.62 0.15
C MET A 1 25.80 54.31 -0.08
N SER A 2 25.39 53.04 -0.02
CA SER A 2 23.98 52.57 -0.01
C SER A 2 23.28 52.17 -1.33
N ARG A 3 23.93 51.34 -2.16
CA ARG A 3 23.20 50.44 -3.09
C ARG A 3 23.67 48.98 -3.08
N LEU A 4 24.72 48.64 -2.32
CA LEU A 4 25.28 47.29 -2.26
C LEU A 4 24.67 46.37 -1.19
N VAL A 5 23.83 46.88 -0.29
CA VAL A 5 23.32 46.10 0.87
C VAL A 5 22.02 45.35 0.57
N VAL A 6 21.28 45.73 -0.48
CA VAL A 6 19.95 45.15 -0.77
C VAL A 6 20.04 43.79 -1.49
N PHE A 7 21.11 43.52 -2.25
CA PHE A 7 21.25 42.24 -2.96
C PHE A 7 21.67 41.06 -2.05
N ALA A 8 22.27 41.33 -0.88
CA ALA A 8 22.70 40.28 0.04
C ALA A 8 21.54 39.66 0.85
N CYS A 9 20.41 40.36 1.02
CA CYS A 9 19.26 39.84 1.78
C CYS A 9 18.35 38.89 0.97
N LEU A 10 18.36 38.96 -0.37
CA LEU A 10 17.54 38.07 -1.20
C LEU A 10 18.12 36.64 -1.30
N PHE A 11 19.43 36.46 -1.12
CA PHE A 11 20.05 35.13 -1.10
C PHE A 11 19.90 34.40 0.24
N LEU A 12 19.65 35.12 1.33
CA LEU A 12 19.47 34.52 2.66
C LEU A 12 18.03 34.03 2.91
N LEU A 13 17.05 34.47 2.12
CA LEU A 13 15.65 34.02 2.24
C LEU A 13 15.37 32.71 1.48
N ALA A 14 16.23 32.29 0.55
CA ALA A 14 16.11 30.99 -0.12
C ALA A 14 16.54 29.80 0.77
N ALA A 15 17.27 30.06 1.86
CA ALA A 15 17.74 29.03 2.79
C ALA A 15 16.67 28.55 3.80
N CYS A 16 15.51 29.21 3.84
CA CYS A 16 14.37 28.82 4.68
C CYS A 16 13.18 28.28 3.88
N ALA A 17 13.35 28.01 2.58
CA ALA A 17 12.36 27.21 1.87
C ALA A 17 12.28 25.85 2.58
N PRO A 18 11.09 25.39 3.03
CA PRO A 18 10.96 24.05 3.58
C PRO A 18 11.54 23.11 2.53
N ARG A 19 12.58 22.36 2.89
CA ARG A 19 13.04 21.25 2.06
C ARG A 19 11.77 20.43 1.77
N PRO A 20 11.35 20.27 0.51
CA PRO A 20 10.28 19.32 0.23
C PRO A 20 10.70 18.03 0.92
N ALA A 21 9.83 17.47 1.75
CA ALA A 21 10.10 16.21 2.42
C ALA A 21 10.69 15.28 1.37
N SER A 22 12.00 14.97 1.49
CA SER A 22 12.69 14.32 0.39
C SER A 22 11.96 13.03 0.13
N TYR A 23 11.43 12.91 -1.09
CA TYR A 23 10.87 11.68 -1.61
C TYR A 23 12.05 10.74 -1.82
N GLY A 24 12.56 10.23 -0.70
CA GLY A 24 13.89 9.64 -0.54
C GLY A 24 13.85 8.13 -0.68
N GLY A 25 13.45 7.66 -1.85
CA GLY A 25 13.79 6.30 -2.27
C GLY A 25 15.23 6.26 -2.79
N GLY A 26 15.88 5.11 -2.72
CA GLY A 26 17.20 4.90 -3.34
C GLY A 26 17.15 4.84 -4.87
N GLU A 27 15.97 5.00 -5.45
CA GLU A 27 15.69 4.97 -6.87
C GLU A 27 16.00 6.33 -7.52
N THR A 28 16.46 6.36 -8.77
CA THR A 28 16.66 7.58 -9.56
C THR A 28 15.70 7.63 -10.75
N PRO A 29 15.35 8.81 -11.29
CA PRO A 29 14.56 8.89 -12.53
C PRO A 29 15.22 8.15 -13.69
N TYR A 30 14.43 7.55 -14.59
CA TYR A 30 14.95 6.98 -15.83
C TYR A 30 15.25 8.08 -16.84
N THR A 31 16.45 8.06 -17.45
CA THR A 31 16.92 9.09 -18.39
C THR A 31 17.33 8.56 -19.76
N GLY A 32 17.15 7.26 -20.02
CA GLY A 32 17.48 6.64 -21.30
C GLY A 32 16.34 6.72 -22.32
N ASP A 33 16.57 6.14 -23.50
CA ASP A 33 15.54 5.98 -24.52
C ASP A 33 14.52 4.90 -24.12
N LEU A 34 13.24 5.18 -24.34
CA LEU A 34 12.18 4.22 -24.02
C LEU A 34 12.21 3.03 -24.98
N THR A 35 12.06 1.82 -24.41
CA THR A 35 11.96 0.56 -25.15
C THR A 35 10.57 -0.03 -25.03
N LEU A 36 10.17 -0.92 -25.93
CA LEU A 36 8.98 -1.73 -25.69
C LEU A 36 9.26 -2.75 -24.58
N ARG A 37 8.26 -3.08 -23.78
CA ARG A 37 8.35 -4.25 -22.89
C ARG A 37 8.39 -5.56 -23.72
N PRO A 38 8.99 -6.64 -23.19
CA PRO A 38 9.03 -7.92 -23.90
C PRO A 38 7.64 -8.43 -24.31
N GLU A 39 7.55 -9.10 -25.45
CA GLU A 39 6.31 -9.72 -25.91
C GLU A 39 5.82 -10.77 -24.90
N GLY A 40 4.50 -10.87 -24.73
CA GLY A 40 3.89 -11.84 -23.81
C GLY A 40 3.80 -11.39 -22.35
N THR A 41 4.42 -10.26 -21.98
CA THR A 41 4.32 -9.69 -20.63
C THR A 41 2.89 -9.22 -20.28
N PRO A 42 2.50 -9.29 -18.99
CA PRO A 42 1.14 -8.94 -18.56
C PRO A 42 0.87 -7.43 -18.69
N ASP A 43 -0.32 -7.05 -19.17
CA ASP A 43 -0.79 -5.65 -19.19
C ASP A 43 -0.94 -5.06 -17.78
N VAL A 44 -1.38 -5.90 -16.84
CA VAL A 44 -1.63 -5.53 -15.45
C VAL A 44 -1.00 -6.56 -14.52
N VAL A 45 -0.27 -6.09 -13.51
CA VAL A 45 0.21 -6.93 -12.41
C VAL A 45 -0.45 -6.46 -11.12
N ILE A 46 -1.08 -7.39 -10.40
CA ILE A 46 -1.71 -7.13 -9.10
C ILE A 46 -0.82 -7.73 -8.00
N PHE A 47 -0.26 -6.89 -7.14
CA PHE A 47 0.35 -7.33 -5.89
C PHE A 47 -0.67 -7.20 -4.77
N SER A 48 -1.05 -8.31 -4.17
CA SER A 48 -2.05 -8.36 -3.11
C SER A 48 -1.43 -8.71 -1.76
N VAL A 49 -1.69 -7.91 -0.73
CA VAL A 49 -1.12 -8.10 0.61
C VAL A 49 -2.25 -8.24 1.64
N ALA A 50 -2.42 -9.46 2.13
CA ALA A 50 -3.31 -9.74 3.24
C ALA A 50 -2.68 -9.25 4.56
N GLY A 51 -3.47 -8.56 5.38
CA GLY A 51 -3.02 -8.06 6.67
C GLY A 51 -3.03 -9.11 7.78
N ARG A 52 -3.22 -8.64 9.02
CA ARG A 52 -3.21 -9.47 10.22
C ARG A 52 -4.30 -10.56 10.18
N CYS A 53 -3.98 -11.77 10.66
CA CYS A 53 -4.85 -12.96 10.65
C CYS A 53 -6.22 -12.79 11.33
N SER A 54 -6.30 -12.02 12.41
CA SER A 54 -7.53 -11.54 13.09
C SER A 54 -7.11 -10.67 14.29
N ALA A 55 -8.02 -10.10 15.07
CA ALA A 55 -7.66 -9.44 16.34
C ALA A 55 -7.20 -10.43 17.43
N PHE A 56 -7.66 -11.68 17.39
CA PHE A 56 -7.40 -12.71 18.42
C PHE A 56 -6.19 -13.59 18.10
N CYS A 57 -5.53 -13.32 16.98
CA CYS A 57 -4.33 -14.02 16.59
C CYS A 57 -3.19 -13.66 17.57
N THR A 58 -2.82 -14.59 18.45
CA THR A 58 -1.83 -14.35 19.52
C THR A 58 -0.39 -14.51 19.04
N THR A 59 -0.19 -15.21 17.93
CA THR A 59 1.11 -15.51 17.31
C THR A 59 1.31 -14.75 15.99
N ALA A 60 0.62 -13.63 15.80
CA ALA A 60 0.96 -12.72 14.71
C ALA A 60 2.39 -12.17 14.93
N PRO A 61 3.19 -11.98 13.87
CA PRO A 61 2.85 -12.11 12.45
C PRO A 61 3.06 -13.53 11.88
N GLN A 62 3.48 -14.51 12.68
CA GLN A 62 3.73 -15.89 12.20
C GLN A 62 2.46 -16.55 11.67
N ASP A 63 1.30 -16.23 12.23
CA ASP A 63 0.02 -16.79 11.76
C ASP A 63 -0.58 -16.04 10.56
N ASN A 64 -0.01 -14.91 10.15
CA ASN A 64 -0.50 -14.17 8.99
C ASN A 64 -0.37 -15.04 7.73
N TRP A 65 -1.31 -14.91 6.80
CA TRP A 65 -1.41 -15.72 5.58
C TRP A 65 -2.15 -14.95 4.49
N ASP A 66 -1.93 -15.30 3.22
CA ASP A 66 -2.69 -14.72 2.12
C ASP A 66 -4.12 -15.27 2.08
N TYR A 67 -5.02 -14.66 2.84
CA TYR A 67 -6.44 -14.97 2.77
C TYR A 67 -7.19 -14.23 1.66
N LEU A 68 -6.61 -13.20 1.03
CA LEU A 68 -7.30 -12.44 -0.01
C LEU A 68 -7.45 -13.28 -1.29
N THR A 69 -6.43 -14.07 -1.62
CA THR A 69 -6.46 -14.98 -2.77
C THR A 69 -7.54 -16.07 -2.65
N PRO A 70 -7.52 -16.96 -1.63
CA PRO A 70 -8.52 -18.02 -1.49
C PRO A 70 -9.92 -17.50 -1.16
N ARG A 71 -10.06 -16.26 -0.65
CA ARG A 71 -11.37 -15.58 -0.50
C ARG A 71 -11.97 -15.16 -1.84
N GLY A 72 -11.17 -15.10 -2.91
CA GLY A 72 -11.58 -14.67 -4.23
C GLY A 72 -11.51 -13.16 -4.46
N THR A 73 -11.01 -12.39 -3.49
CA THR A 73 -10.89 -10.92 -3.57
C THR A 73 -9.96 -10.53 -4.72
N VAL A 74 -8.79 -11.17 -4.79
CA VAL A 74 -7.80 -10.95 -5.85
C VAL A 74 -8.37 -11.35 -7.21
N ALA A 75 -9.06 -12.50 -7.26
CA ALA A 75 -9.68 -13.00 -8.48
C ALA A 75 -10.76 -12.05 -9.01
N ALA A 76 -11.56 -11.43 -8.13
CA ALA A 76 -12.59 -10.46 -8.55
C ALA A 76 -11.98 -9.25 -9.28
N ILE A 77 -10.92 -8.65 -8.72
CA ILE A 77 -10.20 -7.53 -9.36
C ILE A 77 -9.55 -7.98 -10.67
N ALA A 78 -8.85 -9.12 -10.66
CA ALA A 78 -8.20 -9.64 -11.85
C ALA A 78 -9.20 -9.92 -12.97
N ASN A 79 -10.38 -10.46 -12.65
CA ASN A 79 -11.42 -10.74 -13.61
C ASN A 79 -12.05 -9.47 -14.19
N ALA A 80 -12.20 -8.40 -13.41
CA ALA A 80 -12.66 -7.10 -13.92
C ALA A 80 -11.69 -6.54 -14.99
N PHE A 81 -10.37 -6.65 -14.77
CA PHE A 81 -9.39 -6.29 -15.80
C PHE A 81 -9.40 -7.23 -17.01
N ARG A 82 -9.51 -8.54 -16.79
CA ARG A 82 -9.61 -9.52 -17.90
C ARG A 82 -10.87 -9.32 -18.75
N ALA A 83 -11.98 -8.90 -18.15
CA ALA A 83 -13.20 -8.57 -18.88
C ALA A 83 -13.01 -7.38 -19.85
N LYS A 84 -11.98 -6.56 -19.62
CA LYS A 84 -11.56 -5.47 -20.52
C LYS A 84 -10.48 -5.90 -21.53
N SER A 85 -10.18 -7.19 -21.60
CA SER A 85 -9.17 -7.85 -22.45
C SER A 85 -7.71 -7.65 -22.05
N PHE A 86 -7.44 -7.26 -20.80
CA PHE A 86 -6.06 -7.21 -20.30
C PHE A 86 -5.52 -8.60 -19.94
N LYS A 87 -4.24 -8.84 -20.22
CA LYS A 87 -3.44 -9.92 -19.66
C LYS A 87 -3.07 -9.57 -18.22
N VAL A 88 -3.57 -10.34 -17.26
CA VAL A 88 -3.43 -10.04 -15.83
C VAL A 88 -2.66 -11.13 -15.11
N GLU A 89 -1.61 -10.74 -14.41
CA GLU A 89 -0.85 -11.58 -13.47
C GLU A 89 -1.09 -11.11 -12.03
N THR A 90 -1.11 -12.05 -11.08
CA THR A 90 -1.46 -11.78 -9.69
C THR A 90 -0.47 -12.43 -8.75
N TYR A 91 -0.03 -11.69 -7.75
CA TYR A 91 0.84 -12.16 -6.67
C TYR A 91 0.16 -11.96 -5.32
N GLY A 92 0.24 -12.98 -4.47
CA GLY A 92 -0.37 -13.02 -3.14
C GLY A 92 0.68 -13.05 -2.04
N TYR A 93 0.52 -12.18 -1.05
CA TYR A 93 1.44 -12.06 0.08
C TYR A 93 0.66 -11.89 1.38
N SER A 94 1.36 -12.18 2.46
CA SER A 94 0.89 -12.04 3.82
C SER A 94 1.68 -10.93 4.53
N SER A 95 1.10 -10.36 5.58
CA SER A 95 1.76 -9.35 6.40
C SER A 95 2.81 -9.95 7.33
N ASN A 96 3.93 -10.40 6.76
CA ASN A 96 5.11 -10.85 7.48
C ASN A 96 6.34 -10.18 6.86
N LEU A 97 7.39 -9.91 7.66
CA LEU A 97 8.60 -9.29 7.13
C LEU A 97 9.38 -10.25 6.21
N PHE A 98 9.55 -11.51 6.61
CA PHE A 98 10.49 -12.43 5.97
C PHE A 98 10.04 -12.84 4.57
N GLU A 99 10.98 -13.36 3.77
CA GLU A 99 10.69 -13.77 2.39
C GLU A 99 9.61 -14.85 2.34
N THR A 100 9.75 -15.85 3.20
CA THR A 100 8.79 -16.94 3.39
C THR A 100 8.65 -17.23 4.88
N HIS A 101 7.44 -17.57 5.34
CA HIS A 101 7.20 -18.13 6.67
C HIS A 101 6.10 -19.19 6.62
N ARG A 102 6.06 -20.05 7.63
CA ARG A 102 5.00 -21.05 7.80
C ARG A 102 3.85 -20.44 8.60
N SER A 103 2.67 -20.28 8.01
CA SER A 103 1.49 -19.82 8.77
C SER A 103 0.93 -20.91 9.65
N GLY A 104 0.69 -20.62 10.93
CA GLY A 104 -0.02 -21.51 11.84
C GLY A 104 -1.50 -21.72 11.48
N ILE A 105 -2.10 -20.78 10.73
CA ILE A 105 -3.52 -20.84 10.35
C ILE A 105 -3.72 -21.56 9.01
N SER A 106 -3.02 -21.14 7.95
CA SER A 106 -3.16 -21.79 6.64
C SER A 106 -2.40 -23.12 6.57
N ASN A 107 -1.45 -23.34 7.49
CA ASN A 107 -0.50 -24.45 7.50
C ASN A 107 0.24 -24.60 6.16
N LYS A 108 0.59 -23.46 5.55
CA LYS A 108 1.34 -23.36 4.30
C LYS A 108 2.51 -22.41 4.47
N ASP A 109 3.44 -22.54 3.54
CA ASP A 109 4.50 -21.56 3.38
C ASP A 109 3.91 -20.38 2.61
N GLU A 110 3.99 -19.21 3.22
CA GLU A 110 3.39 -17.95 2.75
C GLU A 110 4.52 -16.97 2.44
N ALA A 111 4.35 -16.17 1.39
CA ALA A 111 5.31 -15.13 1.04
C ALA A 111 5.06 -13.86 1.88
N GLY A 112 6.13 -13.23 2.35
CA GLY A 112 6.08 -11.96 3.07
C GLY A 112 6.70 -10.79 2.30
N PHE A 113 7.02 -9.72 3.02
CA PHE A 113 7.41 -8.42 2.46
C PHE A 113 8.72 -8.49 1.65
N LEU A 114 9.73 -9.23 2.11
CA LEU A 114 10.98 -9.36 1.33
C LEU A 114 10.75 -10.00 -0.04
N LYS A 115 9.82 -10.97 -0.15
CA LYS A 115 9.47 -11.57 -1.44
C LYS A 115 8.66 -10.61 -2.30
N LEU A 116 7.70 -9.93 -1.69
CA LEU A 116 6.90 -8.88 -2.33
C LEU A 116 7.80 -7.79 -2.94
N GLU A 117 8.75 -7.27 -2.17
CA GLU A 117 9.70 -6.26 -2.66
C GLU A 117 10.53 -6.78 -3.83
N ALA A 118 11.05 -8.01 -3.73
CA ALA A 118 11.84 -8.62 -4.79
C ALA A 118 11.04 -8.75 -6.10
N ASP A 119 9.79 -9.19 -6.02
CA ASP A 119 8.91 -9.32 -7.19
C ASP A 119 8.49 -7.95 -7.75
N PHE A 120 8.18 -6.98 -6.88
CA PHE A 120 7.85 -5.62 -7.27
C PHE A 120 9.00 -4.97 -8.03
N ARG A 121 10.22 -5.06 -7.50
CA ARG A 121 11.43 -4.54 -8.14
C ARG A 121 11.66 -5.20 -9.50
N ARG A 122 11.53 -6.53 -9.58
CA ARG A 122 11.67 -7.26 -10.85
C ARG A 122 10.67 -6.76 -11.90
N VAL A 123 9.39 -6.66 -11.54
CA VAL A 123 8.35 -6.15 -12.45
C VAL A 123 8.62 -4.70 -12.85
N SER A 124 9.06 -3.86 -11.90
CA SER A 124 9.42 -2.48 -12.17
C SER A 124 10.55 -2.39 -13.21
N ASP A 125 11.66 -3.07 -12.96
CA ASP A 125 12.86 -3.02 -13.79
C ASP A 125 12.63 -3.62 -15.18
N GLU A 126 11.90 -4.74 -15.26
CA GLU A 126 11.73 -5.48 -16.51
C GLU A 126 10.58 -4.95 -17.37
N PHE A 127 9.47 -4.50 -16.77
CA PHE A 127 8.21 -4.28 -17.47
C PHE A 127 7.65 -2.85 -17.37
N VAL A 128 8.20 -1.99 -16.50
CA VAL A 128 7.67 -0.65 -16.25
C VAL A 128 8.68 0.44 -16.60
N ARG A 129 9.86 0.38 -15.99
CA ARG A 129 10.85 1.44 -16.09
C ARG A 129 11.51 1.45 -17.46
N GLY A 130 11.62 2.65 -18.03
CA GLY A 130 12.15 2.84 -19.38
C GLY A 130 11.32 2.17 -20.46
N LYS A 131 10.03 1.89 -20.20
CA LYS A 131 9.12 1.30 -21.18
C LYS A 131 8.19 2.33 -21.78
N ALA A 132 8.04 2.31 -23.11
CA ALA A 132 7.08 3.15 -23.84
C ALA A 132 5.62 2.66 -23.66
N ASN A 133 5.44 1.37 -23.38
CA ASN A 133 4.17 0.72 -23.11
C ASN A 133 4.22 -0.09 -21.80
N PRO A 134 4.41 0.57 -20.64
CA PRO A 134 4.69 -0.11 -19.38
C PRO A 134 3.53 -0.99 -18.90
N THR A 135 3.85 -2.07 -18.20
CA THR A 135 2.88 -2.83 -17.40
C THR A 135 2.30 -1.94 -16.30
N ARG A 136 0.99 -2.06 -16.06
CA ARG A 136 0.29 -1.27 -15.04
C ARG A 136 0.31 -2.02 -13.71
N ILE A 137 0.88 -1.41 -12.70
CA ILE A 137 0.93 -1.97 -11.35
C ILE A 137 -0.33 -1.61 -10.58
N VAL A 138 -0.96 -2.62 -9.98
CA VAL A 138 -2.05 -2.50 -9.02
C VAL A 138 -1.58 -3.03 -7.67
N LEU A 139 -1.70 -2.23 -6.63
CA LEU A 139 -1.47 -2.64 -5.26
C LEU A 139 -2.83 -2.85 -4.59
N LEU A 140 -3.09 -4.04 -4.07
CA LEU A 140 -4.30 -4.38 -3.33
C LEU A 140 -3.90 -4.77 -1.91
N ALA A 141 -4.46 -4.13 -0.92
CA ALA A 141 -4.08 -4.39 0.46
C ALA A 141 -5.28 -4.43 1.39
N HIS A 142 -5.16 -5.17 2.48
CA HIS A 142 -6.11 -5.12 3.59
C HIS A 142 -5.39 -4.98 4.92
N SER A 143 -5.93 -4.19 5.86
CA SER A 143 -5.41 -4.08 7.23
C SER A 143 -3.93 -3.68 7.26
N HIS A 144 -3.05 -4.45 7.94
CA HIS A 144 -1.60 -4.23 7.91
C HIS A 144 -0.97 -4.32 6.51
N GLY A 145 -1.62 -5.00 5.57
CA GLY A 145 -1.16 -5.07 4.19
C GLY A 145 -0.94 -3.69 3.56
N ALA A 146 -1.76 -2.70 3.96
CA ALA A 146 -1.67 -1.34 3.42
C ALA A 146 -0.38 -0.64 3.86
N ASN A 147 0.10 -0.94 5.07
CA ASN A 147 1.38 -0.42 5.56
C ASN A 147 2.53 -0.87 4.64
N TRP A 148 2.48 -2.12 4.16
CA TRP A 148 3.47 -2.66 3.23
C TRP A 148 3.36 -2.04 1.83
N THR A 149 2.15 -1.89 1.27
CA THR A 149 1.97 -1.31 -0.07
C THR A 149 2.30 0.18 -0.12
N HIS A 150 1.95 0.96 0.91
CA HIS A 150 2.38 2.35 1.03
C HIS A 150 3.90 2.47 1.24
N THR A 151 4.52 1.52 1.95
CA THR A 151 5.97 1.44 2.06
C THR A 151 6.62 1.18 0.70
N LEU A 152 6.11 0.25 -0.12
CA LEU A 152 6.61 0.03 -1.48
C LEU A 152 6.51 1.29 -2.33
N ALA A 153 5.36 1.97 -2.32
CA ALA A 153 5.19 3.21 -3.07
C ALA A 153 6.19 4.29 -2.68
N LYS A 154 6.60 4.33 -1.40
CA LYS A 154 7.64 5.22 -0.90
C LYS A 154 9.06 4.77 -1.26
N LEU A 155 9.35 3.47 -1.22
CA LEU A 155 10.66 2.90 -1.53
C LEU A 155 11.01 3.01 -3.01
N TYR A 156 10.00 2.94 -3.89
CA TYR A 156 10.13 2.96 -5.35
C TYR A 156 9.47 4.21 -5.96
N PRO A 157 9.99 5.41 -5.65
CA PRO A 157 9.37 6.68 -5.98
C PRO A 157 9.20 6.94 -7.48
N TYR A 158 9.97 6.28 -8.34
CA TYR A 158 9.93 6.47 -9.79
C TYR A 158 9.26 5.30 -10.51
N THR A 159 8.75 4.33 -9.78
CA THR A 159 7.91 3.26 -10.34
C THR A 159 6.44 3.70 -10.30
N PRO A 160 5.79 3.94 -11.45
CA PRO A 160 4.39 4.34 -11.49
C PRO A 160 3.46 3.20 -11.05
N ILE A 161 2.58 3.51 -10.11
CA ILE A 161 1.51 2.65 -9.60
C ILE A 161 0.19 3.20 -10.14
N ALA A 162 -0.45 2.42 -11.00
CA ALA A 162 -1.68 2.86 -11.68
C ALA A 162 -2.87 2.92 -10.72
N LEU A 163 -2.92 2.00 -9.75
CA LEU A 163 -4.02 1.88 -8.80
C LEU A 163 -3.53 1.29 -7.47
N MET A 164 -3.90 1.92 -6.36
CA MET A 164 -3.70 1.42 -4.99
C MET A 164 -5.06 1.28 -4.31
N ILE A 165 -5.41 0.08 -3.86
CA ILE A 165 -6.67 -0.26 -3.20
C ILE A 165 -6.35 -0.61 -1.75
N ASP A 166 -6.83 0.21 -0.82
CA ASP A 166 -6.68 -0.02 0.61
C ASP A 166 -8.02 -0.46 1.19
N LEU A 167 -8.09 -1.71 1.62
CA LEU A 167 -9.23 -2.26 2.32
C LEU A 167 -8.98 -2.12 3.83
N ASP A 168 -9.52 -1.06 4.41
CA ASP A 168 -9.50 -0.75 5.84
C ASP A 168 -8.11 -0.83 6.47
N ALA A 169 -7.22 0.06 6.04
CA ALA A 169 -5.83 0.12 6.45
C ALA A 169 -5.69 0.42 7.96
N ILE A 170 -4.80 -0.29 8.67
CA ILE A 170 -4.66 -0.10 10.11
C ILE A 170 -3.23 -0.27 10.62
N CYS A 171 -2.92 0.49 11.67
CA CYS A 171 -1.62 0.46 12.38
C CYS A 171 -1.68 -0.13 13.78
N ALA A 172 -2.87 -0.53 14.25
CA ALA A 172 -3.03 -1.17 15.55
C ALA A 172 -2.17 -2.45 15.60
N LEU A 173 -1.38 -2.62 16.66
CA LEU A 173 -0.47 -3.74 16.87
C LEU A 173 0.69 -3.87 15.87
N TRP A 174 0.89 -2.91 14.95
CA TRP A 174 1.97 -2.97 13.96
C TRP A 174 3.36 -3.19 14.59
N ASP A 175 3.71 -2.37 15.58
CA ASP A 175 5.01 -2.45 16.26
C ASP A 175 5.15 -3.75 17.05
N LEU A 176 4.06 -4.20 17.69
CA LEU A 176 4.05 -5.45 18.46
C LEU A 176 4.37 -6.63 17.54
N ASP A 177 3.71 -6.69 16.38
CA ASP A 177 3.86 -7.79 15.44
C ASP A 177 5.21 -7.71 14.70
N ASN A 178 5.66 -6.53 14.26
CA ASN A 178 6.76 -6.45 13.29
C ASN A 178 8.12 -6.02 13.87
N ARG A 179 8.16 -5.24 14.96
CA ARG A 179 9.42 -4.70 15.50
C ARG A 179 10.46 -5.79 15.82
N PRO A 180 10.12 -6.93 16.47
CA PRO A 180 11.11 -7.97 16.74
C PRO A 180 11.74 -8.58 15.48
N ALA A 181 10.96 -8.69 14.40
CA ALA A 181 11.46 -9.20 13.11
C ALA A 181 12.44 -8.20 12.47
N PHE A 182 12.12 -6.90 12.50
CA PHE A 182 13.03 -5.86 12.03
C PHE A 182 14.31 -5.78 12.85
N GLU A 183 14.22 -5.83 14.19
CA GLU A 183 15.39 -5.83 15.07
C GLU A 183 16.33 -7.01 14.80
N THR A 184 15.76 -8.19 14.52
CA THR A 184 16.52 -9.37 14.09
C THR A 184 17.22 -9.11 12.76
N LEU A 185 16.48 -8.70 11.73
CA LEU A 185 17.02 -8.42 10.41
C LEU A 185 18.14 -7.36 10.43
N TYR A 186 17.94 -6.28 11.18
CA TYR A 186 18.91 -5.18 11.27
C TYR A 186 20.18 -5.57 12.00
N ARG A 187 20.06 -6.43 13.03
CA ARG A 187 21.24 -6.99 13.70
C ARG A 187 22.06 -7.87 12.78
N GLU A 188 21.40 -8.70 11.98
CA GLU A 188 22.06 -9.59 11.01
C GLU A 188 22.72 -8.82 9.87
N ARG A 189 22.12 -7.72 9.41
CA ARG A 189 22.60 -6.94 8.27
C ARG A 189 23.47 -5.74 8.63
N GLY A 190 23.61 -5.42 9.91
CA GLY A 190 24.33 -4.22 10.39
C GLY A 190 23.57 -2.91 10.16
N GLY A 191 22.24 -2.95 10.00
CA GLY A 191 21.38 -1.78 9.80
C GLY A 191 20.19 -2.03 8.87
N SER A 192 19.38 -1.00 8.65
CA SER A 192 18.31 -1.03 7.64
C SER A 192 18.92 -1.07 6.23
N PRO A 193 18.55 -2.03 5.37
CA PRO A 193 18.99 -2.06 3.98
C PRO A 193 18.25 -1.05 3.10
N TRP A 194 17.23 -0.36 3.62
CA TRP A 194 16.37 0.54 2.86
C TRP A 194 16.64 2.02 3.16
N ALA A 195 16.45 2.86 2.14
CA ALA A 195 16.49 4.32 2.26
C ALA A 195 15.38 4.88 3.17
N PHE A 196 14.22 4.22 3.18
CA PHE A 196 13.18 4.41 4.18
C PHE A 196 12.99 3.12 4.97
N ASP A 197 13.08 3.19 6.29
CA ASP A 197 12.89 2.03 7.18
C ASP A 197 11.41 1.58 7.20
N PRO A 198 11.07 0.38 6.65
CA PRO A 198 9.71 -0.15 6.62
C PRO A 198 9.08 -0.36 8.00
N SER A 199 9.88 -0.53 9.07
CA SER A 199 9.34 -0.65 10.43
C SER A 199 8.56 0.59 10.84
N ARG A 200 8.86 1.74 10.21
CA ARG A 200 8.26 3.05 10.45
C ARG A 200 7.03 3.34 9.60
N ALA A 201 6.43 2.33 8.96
CA ALA A 201 5.23 2.50 8.13
C ALA A 201 4.02 3.09 8.90
N CYS A 202 4.02 2.93 10.22
CA CYS A 202 2.97 3.46 11.11
C CYS A 202 3.39 4.70 11.90
N ASP A 203 4.60 5.22 11.67
CA ASP A 203 5.07 6.45 12.30
C ASP A 203 4.26 7.66 11.82
N VAL A 204 4.15 8.64 12.72
CA VAL A 204 3.54 9.92 12.43
C VAL A 204 4.50 10.80 11.63
N THR A 205 3.98 11.41 10.57
CA THR A 205 4.55 12.55 9.87
C THR A 205 3.55 13.71 9.87
N TYR A 206 4.04 14.92 9.58
CA TYR A 206 3.20 16.12 9.56
C TYR A 206 3.07 16.67 8.15
N ILE A 207 1.84 16.77 7.67
CA ILE A 207 1.49 17.41 6.39
C ILE A 207 0.65 18.64 6.72
N ARG A 208 1.15 19.83 6.36
CA ARG A 208 0.50 21.11 6.67
C ARG A 208 0.04 21.23 8.14
N ARG A 209 0.91 20.82 9.08
CA ARG A 209 0.67 20.81 10.55
C ARG A 209 -0.36 19.79 11.07
N LYS A 210 -0.94 18.95 10.21
CA LYS A 210 -1.76 17.82 10.64
C LYS A 210 -0.94 16.54 10.66
N ALA A 211 -1.10 15.76 11.73
CA ALA A 211 -0.47 14.46 11.88
C ALA A 211 -1.17 13.42 10.97
N TYR A 212 -0.36 12.66 10.25
CA TYR A 212 -0.75 11.52 9.42
C TYR A 212 0.23 10.39 9.67
N ARG A 213 -0.19 9.14 9.59
CA ARG A 213 0.75 8.03 9.55
C ARG A 213 1.33 7.90 8.15
N VAL A 214 2.49 7.26 8.00
CA VAL A 214 3.05 7.01 6.66
C VAL A 214 2.09 6.20 5.79
N LYS A 215 1.33 5.26 6.38
CA LYS A 215 0.23 4.55 5.70
C LYS A 215 -0.91 5.44 5.19
N ASP A 216 -1.08 6.65 5.71
CA ASP A 216 -2.19 7.54 5.33
C ASP A 216 -1.80 8.45 4.14
N ILE A 217 -0.68 8.17 3.48
CA ILE A 217 -0.11 9.03 2.44
C ILE A 217 -0.16 8.32 1.10
N ALA A 218 -0.96 8.86 0.18
CA ALA A 218 -0.92 8.44 -1.22
C ALA A 218 0.24 9.14 -1.94
N PHE A 219 1.34 8.41 -2.14
CA PHE A 219 2.57 8.96 -2.71
C PHE A 219 2.40 9.43 -4.17
N PRO A 220 3.26 10.35 -4.66
CA PRO A 220 3.14 10.92 -6.01
C PRO A 220 3.16 9.91 -7.16
N ASN A 221 3.80 8.75 -6.98
CA ASN A 221 3.81 7.67 -7.97
C ASN A 221 2.51 6.86 -8.01
N VAL A 222 1.54 7.11 -7.12
CA VAL A 222 0.22 6.46 -7.13
C VAL A 222 -0.79 7.35 -7.84
N ALA A 223 -1.22 6.92 -9.03
CA ALA A 223 -2.15 7.69 -9.86
C ALA A 223 -3.55 7.78 -9.23
N LEU A 224 -4.14 6.64 -8.88
CA LEU A 224 -5.44 6.55 -8.20
C LEU A 224 -5.31 5.71 -6.93
N ASN A 225 -5.85 6.22 -5.83
CA ASN A 225 -5.95 5.50 -4.56
C ASN A 225 -7.42 5.34 -4.14
N LEU A 226 -7.88 4.10 -4.05
CA LEU A 226 -9.21 3.73 -3.57
C LEU A 226 -9.10 3.31 -2.11
N GLU A 227 -9.63 4.13 -1.22
CA GLU A 227 -9.59 3.91 0.22
C GLU A 227 -10.97 3.43 0.70
N VAL A 228 -11.04 2.20 1.21
CA VAL A 228 -12.21 1.69 1.91
C VAL A 228 -11.94 1.75 3.40
N GLN A 229 -12.85 2.35 4.16
CA GLN A 229 -12.88 2.29 5.62
C GLN A 229 -14.07 1.44 6.05
N SER A 230 -13.86 0.51 6.98
CA SER A 230 -14.95 -0.32 7.51
C SER A 230 -15.82 0.45 8.51
N GLN A 231 -16.89 -0.20 8.99
CA GLN A 231 -17.81 0.40 9.95
C GLN A 231 -17.08 0.80 11.23
N ARG A 232 -17.34 1.99 11.73
CA ARG A 232 -16.82 2.41 13.03
C ARG A 232 -17.55 1.64 14.14
N VAL A 233 -17.04 1.66 15.36
CA VAL A 233 -17.75 1.08 16.51
C VAL A 233 -19.14 1.72 16.64
N VAL A 234 -20.19 0.97 16.30
CA VAL A 234 -21.58 1.37 16.52
C VAL A 234 -22.12 0.56 17.71
N PRO A 235 -22.55 1.20 18.80
CA PRO A 235 -23.28 0.50 19.87
C PRO A 235 -24.52 -0.19 19.27
N GLY A 236 -24.55 -1.52 19.28
CA GLY A 236 -25.65 -2.32 18.74
C GLY A 236 -25.54 -2.68 17.25
N GLY A 237 -24.40 -2.45 16.60
CA GLY A 237 -24.14 -2.93 15.24
C GLY A 237 -23.98 -4.46 15.20
N THR A 238 -24.86 -5.15 14.49
CA THR A 238 -24.69 -6.57 14.20
C THR A 238 -23.69 -6.72 13.06
N SER A 239 -22.57 -7.40 13.29
CA SER A 239 -21.82 -7.97 12.16
C SER A 239 -22.68 -9.05 11.50
N ASP A 240 -22.75 -9.05 10.17
CA ASP A 240 -23.36 -10.14 9.40
C ASP A 240 -22.55 -11.46 9.48
N ASP A 241 -21.37 -11.45 10.12
CA ASP A 241 -20.63 -12.66 10.46
C ASP A 241 -20.87 -13.03 11.94
N PRO A 242 -21.54 -14.16 12.23
CA PRO A 242 -21.82 -14.59 13.61
C PRO A 242 -20.55 -14.93 14.43
N ARG A 243 -19.35 -14.88 13.81
CA ARG A 243 -18.06 -15.06 14.49
C ARG A 243 -17.39 -13.74 14.88
N ASN A 244 -17.94 -12.59 14.48
CA ASN A 244 -17.40 -11.28 14.81
C ASN A 244 -18.08 -10.71 16.06
N LEU A 245 -17.30 -9.99 16.88
CA LEU A 245 -17.82 -9.26 18.02
C LEU A 245 -18.87 -8.23 17.57
N PRO A 246 -19.84 -7.84 18.43
CA PRO A 246 -20.76 -6.73 18.18
C PRO A 246 -20.07 -5.34 18.15
N ALA A 247 -18.73 -5.30 18.09
CA ALA A 247 -17.91 -4.11 17.98
C ALA A 247 -16.78 -4.35 16.97
N ASN A 248 -16.72 -3.53 15.91
CA ASN A 248 -15.59 -3.50 15.00
C ASN A 248 -14.43 -2.73 15.66
N LEU A 249 -13.52 -3.46 16.30
CA LEU A 249 -12.40 -2.87 17.03
C LEU A 249 -11.24 -2.39 16.12
N PRO A 250 -10.87 -3.11 15.04
CA PRO A 250 -9.96 -2.58 14.04
C PRO A 250 -10.73 -1.83 12.95
N PHE A 251 -10.51 -0.52 12.82
CA PHE A 251 -11.03 0.28 11.71
C PHE A 251 -10.10 1.45 11.42
N ASP A 252 -10.03 1.88 10.16
CA ASP A 252 -9.36 3.12 9.80
C ASP A 252 -10.25 4.34 10.09
N THR A 253 -9.64 5.42 10.54
CA THR A 253 -10.33 6.69 10.82
C THR A 253 -9.75 7.87 10.06
N THR A 254 -8.58 7.68 9.46
CA THR A 254 -7.81 8.77 8.87
C THR A 254 -7.81 8.61 7.38
N ASN A 255 -8.56 9.48 6.70
CA ASN A 255 -8.53 9.50 5.25
C ASN A 255 -7.13 9.75 4.71
N ASN A 256 -6.81 9.05 3.63
CA ASN A 256 -5.56 9.23 2.91
C ASN A 256 -5.43 10.66 2.37
N VAL A 257 -4.17 11.10 2.25
CA VAL A 257 -3.83 12.45 1.81
C VAL A 257 -2.60 12.42 0.91
N ARG A 258 -2.47 13.43 0.03
CA ARG A 258 -1.24 13.69 -0.73
C ARG A 258 -0.22 14.43 0.13
N LEU A 259 1.05 14.42 -0.29
CA LEU A 259 2.13 15.15 0.41
C LEU A 259 1.94 16.66 0.43
N ASP A 260 1.19 17.20 -0.52
CA ASP A 260 0.77 18.59 -0.53
C ASP A 260 -0.48 18.84 0.33
N GLY A 261 -1.09 17.83 0.96
CA GLY A 261 -2.31 17.96 1.75
C GLY A 261 -3.62 17.89 0.96
N SER A 262 -3.58 17.73 -0.37
CA SER A 262 -4.78 17.53 -1.19
C SER A 262 -5.31 16.09 -1.10
N ARG A 263 -6.44 15.84 -1.76
CA ARG A 263 -7.01 14.50 -1.95
C ARG A 263 -7.09 14.12 -3.43
N ASP A 264 -6.28 14.76 -4.27
CA ASP A 264 -6.37 14.57 -5.71
C ASP A 264 -6.03 13.12 -6.07
N GLY A 265 -6.88 12.47 -6.88
CA GLY A 265 -6.75 11.05 -7.20
C GLY A 265 -6.89 10.11 -5.99
N ILE A 266 -7.59 10.54 -4.93
CA ILE A 266 -7.96 9.69 -3.79
C ILE A 266 -9.49 9.64 -3.71
N GLU A 267 -10.04 8.44 -3.71
CA GLU A 267 -11.47 8.18 -3.60
C GLU A 267 -11.69 7.38 -2.33
N THR A 268 -12.60 7.82 -1.46
CA THR A 268 -12.84 7.16 -0.17
C THR A 268 -14.27 6.66 -0.07
N LEU A 269 -14.45 5.40 0.30
CA LEU A 269 -15.71 4.84 0.78
C LEU A 269 -15.61 4.53 2.28
N THR A 270 -16.46 5.14 3.10
CA THR A 270 -16.68 4.68 4.48
C THR A 270 -17.92 3.78 4.51
N SER A 271 -17.74 2.50 4.81
CA SER A 271 -18.84 1.56 5.02
C SER A 271 -19.44 1.75 6.40
N TRP A 272 -20.76 1.61 6.50
CA TRP A 272 -21.50 1.74 7.77
C TRP A 272 -22.02 0.38 8.28
N THR A 273 -21.86 -0.68 7.49
CA THR A 273 -22.45 -2.00 7.73
C THR A 273 -21.44 -3.13 7.63
N GLU A 274 -20.28 -2.89 7.03
CA GLU A 274 -19.27 -3.93 6.82
C GLU A 274 -18.14 -3.75 7.83
N ASP A 275 -17.83 -4.80 8.59
CA ASP A 275 -16.66 -4.82 9.46
C ASP A 275 -15.34 -4.97 8.69
N HIS A 276 -14.23 -4.87 9.42
CA HIS A 276 -12.86 -5.00 8.93
C HIS A 276 -12.67 -6.19 7.99
N SER A 277 -13.20 -7.37 8.34
CA SER A 277 -13.03 -8.55 7.48
C SER A 277 -13.99 -8.53 6.29
N THR A 278 -15.21 -8.07 6.49
CA THR A 278 -16.29 -8.13 5.49
C THR A 278 -16.02 -7.25 4.28
N VAL A 279 -15.35 -6.10 4.46
CA VAL A 279 -14.99 -5.21 3.32
C VAL A 279 -14.15 -5.91 2.26
N THR A 280 -13.45 -7.00 2.60
CA THR A 280 -12.63 -7.77 1.64
C THR A 280 -13.40 -8.81 0.83
N ARG A 281 -14.66 -9.12 1.16
CA ARG A 281 -15.40 -10.19 0.46
C ARG A 281 -15.78 -9.73 -0.96
N PRO A 282 -15.61 -10.54 -2.02
CA PRO A 282 -15.96 -10.14 -3.39
C PRO A 282 -17.40 -9.62 -3.58
N THR A 283 -18.33 -10.10 -2.77
CA THR A 283 -19.75 -9.73 -2.83
C THR A 283 -20.12 -8.53 -1.97
N SER A 284 -19.16 -8.01 -1.20
CA SER A 284 -19.31 -6.89 -0.28
C SER A 284 -19.66 -5.60 -1.06
N ARG A 285 -20.34 -4.66 -0.40
CA ARG A 285 -20.60 -3.32 -0.95
C ARG A 285 -19.28 -2.61 -1.22
N ALA A 286 -18.31 -2.72 -0.31
CA ALA A 286 -16.98 -2.18 -0.50
C ALA A 286 -16.31 -2.69 -1.79
N MET A 287 -16.29 -4.01 -2.01
CA MET A 287 -15.70 -4.58 -3.21
C MET A 287 -16.47 -4.24 -4.47
N LYS A 288 -17.81 -4.16 -4.44
CA LYS A 288 -18.61 -3.67 -5.58
C LYS A 288 -18.24 -2.24 -5.95
N TRP A 289 -18.03 -1.37 -4.95
CA TRP A 289 -17.57 0.00 -5.18
C TRP A 289 -16.17 0.02 -5.81
N VAL A 290 -15.20 -0.75 -5.27
CA VAL A 290 -13.86 -0.88 -5.87
C VAL A 290 -13.94 -1.37 -7.32
N LEU A 291 -14.72 -2.44 -7.57
CA LEU A 291 -14.88 -3.02 -8.91
C LEU A 291 -15.48 -2.02 -9.89
N SER A 292 -16.42 -1.16 -9.46
CA SER A 292 -16.99 -0.13 -10.32
C SER A 292 -15.95 0.87 -10.83
N TYR A 293 -14.94 1.22 -10.02
CA TYR A 293 -13.82 2.03 -10.48
C TYR A 293 -12.94 1.26 -11.45
N VAL A 294 -12.60 0.00 -11.15
CA VAL A 294 -11.79 -0.85 -12.04
C VAL A 294 -12.45 -1.00 -13.41
N GLU A 295 -13.77 -1.17 -13.45
CA GLU A 295 -14.57 -1.25 -14.66
C GLU A 295 -14.58 0.08 -15.44
N ALA A 296 -14.64 1.21 -14.73
CA ALA A 296 -14.64 2.55 -15.31
C ALA A 296 -13.27 3.05 -15.79
N LEU A 297 -12.16 2.48 -15.30
CA LEU A 297 -10.80 2.87 -15.73
C LEU A 297 -10.62 2.69 -17.23
N ASP A 298 -10.25 3.76 -17.93
CA ASP A 298 -9.88 3.71 -19.34
C ASP A 298 -8.36 3.64 -19.49
N TRP A 299 -7.86 2.43 -19.70
CA TRP A 299 -6.45 2.09 -19.84
C TRP A 299 -6.12 1.58 -21.25
N ARG A 300 -7.01 1.82 -22.21
CA ARG A 300 -6.79 1.44 -23.61
C ARG A 300 -5.92 2.45 -24.34
#